data_AF-A0A835Z513-F1
#
_entry.id   AF-A0A835Z513-F1
#
_cell.length_a   1.000
_cell.length_b   1.000
_cell.length_c   1.000
_cell.angle_alpha   90.00
_cell.angle_beta   90.00
_cell.angle_gamma   90.00
#
_symmetry.space_group_name_H-M   'P 1'
#
loop_
_entity.id
_entity.type
_entity.pdbx_description
1 polymer ?
#
loop_
_entity_poly.entity_id
_entity_poly.type
_entity_poly.pdbx_seq_one_letter_code
_entity_poly.pdbx_strand_id
1 'polypeptide(L)'
;MASPKPLVTKAVGDEHRDTRVLMISSTYSATSDGHIINNRTGKRLAERRICGYSKVTFKVKGKAVPRAVHVLVWTAFNYRPVPRGMSIDHINRVRDDNRLVNLRLATAVQQVANSESRVGRSRPIMHRAITVSKGGTVSVFPRMDETLLRSIAPTSNPTTAMRKVYAAMKTGGTAYGYTFAYAPSDLLEGSSHVWKEIPPTSIKGATGYYASDTGFIKTP
;
A
#
# COMPACT_ATOMS: atom_id res chain seq x y z
N MET A 1 -38.93 27.43 16.67
CA MET A 1 -38.24 26.59 17.66
C MET A 1 -36.74 26.79 17.49
N ALA A 2 -36.10 27.54 18.38
CA ALA A 2 -34.69 27.89 18.26
C ALA A 2 -33.82 26.69 18.68
N SER A 3 -32.92 26.25 17.79
CA SER A 3 -31.93 25.20 18.09
C SER A 3 -31.02 25.64 19.24
N PRO A 4 -30.67 24.75 20.18
CA PRO A 4 -29.81 25.10 21.30
C PRO A 4 -28.39 25.43 20.81
N LYS A 5 -27.94 26.66 21.06
CA LYS A 5 -26.55 27.07 20.86
C LYS A 5 -25.63 26.31 21.84
N PRO A 6 -24.49 25.76 21.40
CA PRO A 6 -23.60 25.04 22.30
C PRO A 6 -22.88 26.00 23.24
N LEU A 7 -22.84 25.67 24.54
CA LEU A 7 -21.99 26.33 25.53
C LEU A 7 -20.52 26.03 25.22
N VAL A 8 -19.76 27.08 24.91
CA VAL A 8 -18.30 27.05 24.84
C VAL A 8 -17.77 27.26 26.25
N THR A 9 -17.34 26.19 26.92
CA THR A 9 -16.66 26.29 28.22
C THR A 9 -15.14 26.29 28.00
N LYS A 10 -14.49 27.38 28.42
CA LYS A 10 -13.02 27.52 28.42
C LYS A 10 -12.45 26.69 29.58
N ALA A 11 -11.66 25.67 29.28
CA ALA A 11 -10.83 25.00 30.28
C ALA A 11 -9.48 25.72 30.40
N VAL A 12 -9.05 25.92 31.64
CA VAL A 12 -7.86 26.67 32.08
C VAL A 12 -6.58 25.88 31.82
N GLY A 13 -5.55 26.57 31.33
CA GLY A 13 -4.13 26.20 31.50
C GLY A 13 -3.48 25.47 30.31
N ASP A 14 -3.18 26.17 29.23
CA ASP A 14 -1.83 26.29 28.63
C ASP A 14 -1.91 27.14 27.34
N GLU A 15 -0.80 27.78 27.00
CA GLU A 15 -0.65 28.92 26.08
C GLU A 15 -1.36 28.81 24.70
N HIS A 16 -1.94 29.95 24.31
CA HIS A 16 -2.59 30.32 23.04
C HIS A 16 -2.54 29.34 21.86
N ARG A 17 -3.61 28.55 21.70
CA ARG A 17 -4.37 28.37 20.43
C ARG A 17 -5.84 28.22 20.79
N ASP A 18 -6.76 28.68 19.94
CA ASP A 18 -8.22 28.51 20.11
C ASP A 18 -8.62 27.03 20.00
N THR A 19 -8.22 26.22 20.99
CA THR A 19 -8.54 24.81 21.06
C THR A 19 -10.01 24.67 21.41
N ARG A 20 -10.79 24.31 20.41
CA ARG A 20 -12.21 24.00 20.58
C ARG A 20 -12.32 22.64 21.26
N VAL A 21 -13.29 22.50 22.15
CA VAL A 21 -13.58 21.26 22.88
C VAL A 21 -15.00 20.84 22.56
N LEU A 22 -15.21 19.56 22.26
CA LEU A 22 -16.52 19.04 21.90
C LEU A 22 -16.81 17.70 22.58
N MET A 23 -17.97 17.59 23.20
CA MET A 23 -18.37 16.39 23.92
C MET A 23 -18.63 15.23 22.96
N ILE A 24 -17.94 14.11 23.18
CA ILE A 24 -18.24 12.82 22.54
C ILE A 24 -19.32 12.10 23.36
N SER A 25 -19.24 12.20 24.69
CA SER A 25 -20.22 11.69 25.65
C SER A 25 -20.22 12.58 26.90
N SER A 26 -21.11 12.29 27.85
CA SER A 26 -21.10 12.96 29.17
C SER A 26 -19.76 12.84 29.91
N THR A 27 -18.96 11.83 29.60
CA THR A 27 -17.69 11.53 30.28
C THR A 27 -16.45 11.92 29.49
N TYR A 28 -16.55 12.11 28.17
CA TYR A 28 -15.37 12.36 27.32
C TYR A 28 -15.61 13.48 26.31
N SER A 29 -14.56 14.24 26.06
CA SER A 29 -14.54 15.29 25.03
C SER A 29 -13.34 15.12 24.11
N ALA A 30 -13.50 15.50 22.85
CA ALA A 30 -12.41 15.68 21.90
C ALA A 30 -12.01 17.15 21.80
N THR A 31 -10.73 17.40 21.60
CA THR A 31 -10.18 18.73 21.34
C THR A 31 -9.78 18.88 19.88
N SER A 32 -9.83 20.10 19.35
CA SER A 32 -9.47 20.35 17.95
C SER A 32 -7.98 20.16 17.64
N ASP A 33 -7.13 20.18 18.67
CA ASP A 33 -5.70 19.86 18.60
C ASP A 33 -5.42 18.34 18.61
N GLY A 34 -6.45 17.50 18.76
CA GLY A 34 -6.33 16.06 18.53
C GLY A 34 -6.19 15.20 19.77
N HIS A 35 -6.67 15.65 20.93
CA HIS A 35 -6.64 14.90 22.19
C HIS A 35 -8.04 14.51 22.67
N ILE A 36 -8.09 13.51 23.54
CA ILE A 36 -9.32 13.07 24.22
C ILE A 36 -9.20 13.35 25.71
N ILE A 37 -10.14 14.10 26.27
CA ILE A 37 -10.20 14.49 27.68
C ILE A 37 -11.25 13.65 28.39
N ASN A 38 -10.94 13.20 29.60
CA ASN A 38 -11.93 12.66 30.53
C ASN A 38 -12.56 13.81 31.33
N ASN A 39 -13.84 14.09 31.10
CA ASN A 39 -14.55 15.22 31.71
C ASN A 39 -14.67 15.09 33.24
N ARG A 40 -14.58 13.88 33.80
CA ARG A 40 -14.64 13.67 35.25
C ARG A 40 -13.34 14.06 35.95
N THR A 41 -12.20 13.81 35.30
CA THR A 41 -10.88 14.07 35.89
C THR A 41 -10.21 15.32 35.32
N GLY A 42 -10.73 15.88 34.22
CA GLY A 42 -10.12 16.96 33.45
C GLY A 42 -8.84 16.56 32.68
N LYS A 43 -8.39 15.30 32.80
CA LYS A 43 -7.10 14.85 32.25
C LYS A 43 -7.24 14.29 30.84
N ARG A 44 -6.19 14.46 30.04
CA ARG A 44 -6.02 13.78 28.75
C ARG A 44 -5.91 12.27 28.99
N LEU A 45 -6.59 11.49 28.17
CA LEU A 45 -6.45 10.04 28.19
C LEU A 45 -5.09 9.64 27.64
N ALA A 46 -4.47 8.63 28.25
CA ALA A 46 -3.23 8.06 27.75
C ALA A 46 -3.47 7.40 26.38
N GLU A 47 -2.70 7.84 25.39
CA GLU A 47 -2.74 7.31 24.02
C GLU A 47 -1.73 6.17 23.87
N ARG A 48 -2.15 5.08 23.22
CA ARG A 48 -1.27 3.99 22.81
C ARG A 48 -1.13 3.99 21.30
N ARG A 49 0.11 3.92 20.81
CA ARG A 49 0.39 3.80 19.38
C ARG A 49 0.24 2.35 18.91
N ILE A 50 -0.62 2.12 17.91
CA ILE A 50 -0.83 0.81 17.29
C ILE A 50 -0.89 0.98 15.77
N CYS A 51 -0.01 0.29 15.04
CA CYS A 51 0.12 0.42 13.59
C CYS A 51 0.31 1.87 13.13
N GLY A 52 1.07 2.67 13.89
CA GLY A 52 1.33 4.08 13.61
C GLY A 52 0.24 5.06 14.08
N TYR A 53 -0.96 4.60 14.39
CA TYR A 53 -2.08 5.44 14.83
C TYR A 53 -2.19 5.53 16.36
N SER A 54 -2.51 6.71 16.87
CA SER A 54 -2.90 6.89 18.28
C SER A 54 -4.27 6.26 18.56
N LYS A 55 -4.37 5.50 19.65
CA LYS A 55 -5.63 4.93 20.14
C LYS A 55 -5.81 5.19 21.64
N VAL A 56 -7.04 5.44 22.05
CA VAL A 56 -7.46 5.48 23.46
C VAL A 56 -8.40 4.31 23.75
N THR A 57 -8.40 3.85 24.99
CA THR A 57 -9.22 2.70 25.41
C THR A 57 -10.37 3.17 26.27
N PHE A 58 -11.60 2.86 25.85
CA PHE A 58 -12.80 3.07 26.65
C PHE A 58 -13.21 1.79 27.38
N LYS A 59 -13.79 1.92 28.57
CA LYS A 59 -14.48 0.80 29.24
C LYS A 59 -15.97 0.87 28.90
N VAL A 60 -16.48 -0.10 28.14
CA VAL A 60 -17.89 -0.21 27.77
C VAL A 60 -18.42 -1.55 28.27
N LYS A 61 -19.40 -1.53 29.17
CA LYS A 61 -19.96 -2.74 29.81
C LYS A 61 -18.87 -3.67 30.38
N GLY A 62 -17.88 -3.09 31.06
CA GLY A 62 -16.74 -3.83 31.64
C GLY A 62 -15.65 -4.25 30.63
N LYS A 63 -15.87 -4.14 29.32
CA LYS A 63 -14.88 -4.51 28.29
C LYS A 63 -14.07 -3.31 27.83
N ALA A 64 -12.76 -3.51 27.65
CA ALA A 64 -11.85 -2.52 27.09
C ALA A 64 -11.99 -2.47 25.56
N VAL A 65 -12.39 -1.32 25.02
CA VAL A 65 -12.62 -1.10 23.59
C VAL A 65 -11.67 0.01 23.10
N PRO A 66 -10.59 -0.34 22.36
CA PRO A 66 -9.70 0.65 21.78
C PRO A 66 -10.37 1.37 20.61
N ARG A 67 -10.21 2.69 20.53
CA ARG A 67 -10.71 3.54 19.45
C ARG A 67 -9.60 4.48 18.98
N ALA A 68 -9.53 4.73 17.68
CA ALA A 68 -8.52 5.59 17.10
C ALA A 68 -8.84 7.06 17.35
N VAL A 69 -7.84 7.85 17.76
CA VAL A 69 -8.02 9.24 18.17
C VAL A 69 -8.51 10.10 17.00
N HIS A 70 -7.85 10.02 15.84
CA HIS A 70 -8.28 10.76 14.64
C HIS A 70 -9.76 10.52 14.25
N VAL A 71 -10.27 9.30 14.41
CA VAL A 71 -11.69 9.01 14.13
C VAL A 71 -12.61 9.69 15.13
N LEU A 72 -12.26 9.66 16.42
CA LEU A 72 -13.06 10.30 17.48
C LEU A 72 -13.10 11.81 17.31
N VAL A 73 -11.95 12.42 17.05
CA VAL A 73 -11.82 13.87 16.80
C VAL A 73 -12.65 14.26 15.59
N TRP A 74 -12.47 13.59 14.45
CA TRP A 74 -13.21 13.92 13.24
C TRP A 74 -14.73 13.74 13.42
N THR A 75 -15.16 12.62 14.02
CA THR A 75 -16.58 12.32 14.26
C THR A 75 -17.23 13.36 15.17
N ALA A 76 -16.53 13.77 16.23
CA ALA A 76 -17.02 14.78 17.15
C ALA A 76 -17.27 16.11 16.42
N PHE A 77 -16.26 16.64 15.73
CA PHE A 77 -16.34 17.95 15.09
C PHE A 77 -17.18 18.00 13.81
N ASN A 78 -17.47 16.84 13.19
CA ASN A 78 -18.35 16.75 12.02
C ASN A 78 -19.77 16.28 12.38
N TYR A 79 -20.05 16.02 13.67
CA TYR A 79 -21.36 15.60 14.20
C TYR A 79 -22.00 14.42 13.48
N ARG A 80 -21.19 13.52 12.90
CA ARG A 80 -21.67 12.38 12.13
C ARG A 80 -20.68 11.22 12.15
N PRO A 81 -21.16 9.96 12.12
CA PRO A 81 -20.28 8.82 12.00
C PRO A 81 -19.56 8.81 10.64
N VAL A 82 -18.43 8.11 10.58
CA VAL A 82 -17.74 7.85 9.31
C VAL A 82 -18.64 6.99 8.41
N PRO A 83 -19.01 7.45 7.21
CA PRO A 83 -19.84 6.68 6.28
C PRO A 83 -19.19 5.35 5.86
N ARG A 84 -20.02 4.37 5.51
CA ARG A 84 -19.55 3.07 4.99
C ARG A 84 -18.73 3.27 3.71
N GLY A 85 -17.58 2.59 3.63
CA GLY A 85 -16.69 2.68 2.46
C GLY A 85 -15.75 3.90 2.47
N MET A 86 -15.79 4.71 3.54
CA MET A 86 -14.86 5.83 3.74
C MET A 86 -14.04 5.63 5.02
N SER A 87 -12.90 6.32 5.08
CA SER A 87 -12.00 6.37 6.23
C SER A 87 -11.56 7.81 6.49
N ILE A 88 -11.01 8.04 7.68
CA ILE A 88 -10.41 9.32 8.04
C ILE A 88 -8.92 9.26 7.67
N ASP A 89 -8.52 10.16 6.77
CA ASP A 89 -7.17 10.26 6.22
C ASP A 89 -6.44 11.47 6.85
N HIS A 90 -5.13 11.31 7.02
CA HIS A 90 -4.23 12.36 7.51
C HIS A 90 -3.65 13.11 6.31
N ILE A 91 -4.02 14.38 6.14
CA ILE A 91 -3.64 15.22 4.99
C ILE A 91 -2.11 15.25 4.86
N ASN A 92 -1.40 15.46 5.97
CA ASN A 92 0.08 15.47 6.01
C ASN A 92 0.73 14.09 6.10
N ARG A 93 -0.04 13.00 6.08
CA ARG A 93 0.43 11.59 6.17
C ARG A 93 1.08 11.20 7.51
N VAL A 94 1.07 12.09 8.50
CA VAL A 94 1.60 11.86 9.85
C VAL A 94 0.49 11.30 10.74
N ARG A 95 0.55 9.99 11.01
CA ARG A 95 -0.55 9.21 11.63
C ARG A 95 -0.82 9.52 13.11
N ASP A 96 0.08 10.19 13.79
CA ASP A 96 -0.06 10.70 15.16
C ASP A 96 -0.46 12.18 15.23
N ASP A 97 -0.47 12.90 14.09
CA ASP A 97 -0.98 14.26 14.03
C ASP A 97 -2.51 14.26 13.90
N ASN A 98 -3.17 14.13 15.05
CA ASN A 98 -4.63 14.02 15.13
C ASN A 98 -5.36 15.37 15.16
N ARG A 99 -4.67 16.49 14.89
CA ARG A 99 -5.30 17.83 14.85
C ARG A 99 -6.42 17.83 13.81
N LEU A 100 -7.58 18.40 14.15
CA LEU A 100 -8.76 18.40 13.27
C LEU A 100 -8.46 18.95 11.87
N VAL A 101 -7.63 19.99 11.79
CA VAL A 101 -7.22 20.64 10.52
C VAL A 101 -6.42 19.70 9.59
N ASN A 102 -5.85 18.63 10.14
CA ASN A 102 -5.07 17.64 9.41
C ASN A 102 -5.92 16.41 8.99
N LEU A 103 -7.21 16.37 9.34
CA LEU A 103 -8.06 15.19 9.11
C LEU A 103 -9.08 15.47 8.02
N ARG A 104 -9.27 14.50 7.11
CA ARG A 104 -10.32 14.55 6.09
C ARG A 104 -11.02 13.21 5.94
N LEU A 105 -12.25 13.24 5.42
CA LEU A 105 -12.92 12.04 4.96
C LEU A 105 -12.38 11.67 3.58
N ALA A 106 -12.01 10.40 3.38
CA ALA A 106 -11.46 9.91 2.14
C ALA A 106 -12.02 8.52 1.78
N THR A 107 -12.12 8.26 0.49
CA THR A 107 -12.29 6.91 -0.05
C THR A 107 -10.95 6.16 -0.05
N ALA A 108 -10.98 4.84 -0.19
CA ALA A 108 -9.77 4.03 -0.33
C ALA A 108 -8.85 4.53 -1.47
N VAL A 109 -9.44 4.93 -2.59
CA VAL A 109 -8.69 5.46 -3.75
C VAL A 109 -7.99 6.78 -3.41
N GLN A 110 -8.70 7.71 -2.77
CA GLN A 110 -8.13 8.99 -2.35
C GLN A 110 -7.00 8.82 -1.32
N GLN A 111 -7.16 7.89 -0.38
CA GLN A 111 -6.14 7.59 0.62
C GLN A 111 -4.90 6.95 -0.01
N VAL A 112 -5.08 6.06 -0.99
CA VAL A 112 -3.96 5.50 -1.77
C VAL A 112 -3.27 6.58 -2.60
N ALA A 113 -4.02 7.48 -3.23
CA ALA A 113 -3.43 8.62 -3.94
C ALA A 113 -2.67 9.57 -3.00
N ASN A 114 -3.06 9.63 -1.71
CA ASN A 114 -2.33 10.34 -0.67
C ASN A 114 -1.19 9.54 -0.05
N SER A 115 -0.93 8.32 -0.51
CA SER A 115 0.26 7.57 -0.12
C SER A 115 1.43 7.93 -1.02
N GLU A 116 2.64 7.85 -0.50
CA GLU A 116 3.82 7.91 -1.36
C GLU A 116 3.77 6.75 -2.34
N SER A 117 3.89 7.07 -3.63
CA SER A 117 4.21 6.07 -4.63
C SER A 117 5.47 5.37 -4.14
N ARG A 118 5.42 4.04 -4.00
CA ARG A 118 6.61 3.23 -3.73
C ARG A 118 7.50 3.26 -4.97
N VAL A 119 8.13 4.39 -5.24
CA VAL A 119 9.21 4.56 -6.20
C VAL A 119 10.31 3.62 -5.71
N GLY A 120 10.34 2.40 -6.24
CA GLY A 120 11.27 1.35 -5.79
C GLY A 120 10.68 -0.05 -5.57
N ARG A 121 9.39 -0.29 -5.81
CA ARG A 121 8.84 -1.67 -5.80
C ARG A 121 8.15 -2.13 -7.08
N SER A 122 8.26 -1.37 -8.16
CA SER A 122 8.23 -2.00 -9.48
C SER A 122 9.53 -2.79 -9.61
N ARG A 123 9.57 -4.00 -9.04
CA ARG A 123 10.57 -4.97 -9.47
C ARG A 123 10.40 -5.05 -11.00
N PRO A 124 11.41 -4.73 -11.82
CA PRO A 124 11.31 -5.04 -13.22
C PRO A 124 10.92 -6.51 -13.32
N ILE A 125 9.87 -6.81 -14.08
CA ILE A 125 9.48 -8.19 -14.32
C ILE A 125 10.65 -8.79 -15.10
N MET A 126 11.57 -9.45 -14.39
CA MET A 126 12.67 -10.19 -15.02
C MET A 126 12.04 -11.39 -15.74
N HIS A 127 11.64 -11.17 -16.98
CA HIS A 127 11.25 -12.25 -17.86
C HIS A 127 12.52 -13.03 -18.22
N ARG A 128 12.69 -14.21 -17.61
CA ARG A 128 13.70 -15.16 -18.05
C ARG A 128 13.12 -15.95 -19.22
N ALA A 129 13.92 -16.13 -20.28
CA ALA A 129 13.58 -17.01 -21.37
C ALA A 129 13.35 -18.45 -20.85
N ILE A 130 12.47 -19.19 -21.51
CA ILE A 130 12.00 -20.51 -21.07
C ILE A 130 12.19 -21.48 -22.22
N THR A 131 12.81 -22.61 -21.91
CA THR A 131 12.90 -23.75 -22.80
C THR A 131 11.67 -24.64 -22.59
N VAL A 132 11.07 -25.05 -23.70
CA VAL A 132 9.93 -25.98 -23.73
C VAL A 132 10.37 -27.16 -24.56
N SER A 133 10.35 -28.36 -23.98
CA SER A 133 10.79 -29.58 -24.67
C SER A 133 9.70 -30.64 -24.71
N LYS A 134 9.57 -31.29 -25.87
CA LYS A 134 8.67 -32.43 -26.07
C LYS A 134 9.23 -33.35 -27.16
N GLY A 135 9.40 -34.62 -26.82
CA GLY A 135 9.88 -35.63 -27.79
C GLY A 135 11.28 -35.35 -28.35
N GLY A 136 12.15 -34.65 -27.61
CA GLY A 136 13.51 -34.30 -28.03
C GLY A 136 13.65 -32.95 -28.72
N THR A 137 12.55 -32.35 -29.19
CA THR A 137 12.55 -30.99 -29.75
C THR A 137 12.50 -29.96 -28.62
N VAL A 138 13.43 -29.00 -28.63
CA VAL A 138 13.51 -27.90 -27.66
C VAL A 138 13.22 -26.58 -28.35
N SER A 139 12.22 -25.85 -27.88
CA SER A 139 11.90 -24.49 -28.31
C SER A 139 12.19 -23.50 -27.21
N VAL A 140 12.78 -22.35 -27.55
CA VAL A 140 13.10 -21.27 -26.61
C VAL A 140 12.14 -20.12 -26.81
N PHE A 141 11.51 -19.68 -25.73
CA PHE A 141 10.61 -18.54 -25.73
C PHE A 141 11.18 -17.41 -24.86
N PRO A 142 11.06 -16.14 -25.29
CA PRO A 142 11.60 -15.02 -24.53
C PRO A 142 10.92 -14.85 -23.16
N ARG A 143 9.67 -15.33 -23.02
CA ARG A 143 8.91 -15.29 -21.76
C ARG A 143 7.77 -16.32 -21.75
N MET A 144 7.27 -16.63 -20.55
CA MET A 144 5.97 -17.28 -20.39
C MET A 144 4.88 -16.24 -20.64
N ASP A 145 4.22 -16.30 -21.79
CA ASP A 145 3.08 -15.44 -22.11
C ASP A 145 1.86 -16.24 -22.58
N GLU A 146 0.77 -15.52 -22.79
CA GLU A 146 -0.50 -16.12 -23.16
C GLU A 146 -0.45 -16.86 -24.51
N THR A 147 0.33 -16.36 -25.47
CA THR A 147 0.51 -17.03 -26.76
C THR A 147 1.18 -18.38 -26.61
N LEU A 148 2.23 -18.46 -25.80
CA LEU A 148 2.87 -19.73 -25.45
C LEU A 148 1.92 -20.65 -24.68
N LEU A 149 1.20 -20.13 -23.68
CA LEU A 149 0.28 -20.93 -22.87
C LEU A 149 -0.85 -21.54 -23.70
N ARG A 150 -1.34 -20.82 -24.71
CA ARG A 150 -2.37 -21.30 -25.64
C ARG A 150 -1.82 -22.33 -26.62
N SER A 151 -0.56 -22.25 -27.03
CA SER A 151 0.03 -23.25 -27.92
C SER A 151 0.27 -24.59 -27.21
N ILE A 152 0.63 -24.57 -25.92
CA ILE A 152 0.88 -25.79 -25.14
C ILE A 152 -0.39 -26.38 -24.50
N ALA A 153 -1.36 -25.53 -24.13
CA ALA A 153 -2.54 -25.91 -23.36
C ALA A 153 -3.81 -25.18 -23.86
N PRO A 154 -4.24 -25.43 -25.11
CA PRO A 154 -5.30 -24.66 -25.77
C PRO A 154 -6.66 -24.70 -25.06
N THR A 155 -6.96 -25.79 -24.36
CA THR A 155 -8.22 -26.01 -23.63
C THR A 155 -8.18 -25.51 -22.19
N SER A 156 -7.02 -25.07 -21.68
CA SER A 156 -6.87 -24.59 -20.31
C SER A 156 -6.96 -23.07 -20.22
N ASN A 157 -7.54 -22.57 -19.13
CA ASN A 157 -7.41 -21.15 -18.78
C ASN A 157 -5.91 -20.79 -18.63
N PRO A 158 -5.42 -19.68 -19.24
CA PRO A 158 -4.00 -19.31 -19.21
C PRO A 158 -3.40 -19.23 -17.81
N THR A 159 -4.12 -18.66 -16.83
CA THR A 159 -3.65 -18.56 -15.45
C THR A 159 -3.45 -19.93 -14.80
N THR A 160 -4.37 -20.85 -15.07
CA THR A 160 -4.29 -22.24 -14.59
C THR A 160 -3.16 -23.01 -15.27
N ALA A 161 -3.00 -22.82 -16.58
CA ALA A 161 -1.91 -23.42 -17.35
C ALA A 161 -0.55 -22.96 -16.83
N MET A 162 -0.39 -21.66 -16.64
CA MET A 162 0.82 -21.04 -16.08
C MET A 162 1.16 -21.62 -14.71
N ARG A 163 0.18 -21.78 -13.81
CA ARG A 163 0.40 -22.39 -12.50
C ARG A 163 0.92 -23.84 -12.60
N LYS A 164 0.36 -24.64 -13.52
CA LYS A 164 0.81 -26.03 -13.74
C LYS A 164 2.21 -26.10 -14.33
N VAL A 165 2.53 -25.21 -15.26
CA VAL A 165 3.87 -25.10 -15.86
C VAL A 165 4.91 -24.77 -14.79
N TYR A 166 4.66 -23.75 -13.95
CA TYR A 166 5.59 -23.42 -12.86
C TYR A 166 5.73 -24.53 -11.82
N ALA A 167 4.65 -25.26 -11.53
CA ALA A 167 4.73 -26.43 -10.66
C ALA A 167 5.64 -27.51 -11.25
N ALA A 168 5.50 -27.81 -12.55
CA ALA A 168 6.35 -28.76 -13.26
C ALA A 168 7.82 -28.31 -13.30
N MET A 169 8.10 -27.02 -13.56
CA MET A 169 9.45 -26.46 -13.51
C MET A 169 10.10 -26.62 -12.13
N LYS A 170 9.32 -26.49 -11.05
CA LYS A 170 9.81 -26.61 -9.68
C LYS A 170 10.14 -28.04 -9.29
N THR A 171 9.35 -29.01 -9.77
CA THR A 171 9.52 -30.42 -9.43
C THR A 171 10.34 -31.20 -10.44
N GLY A 172 10.80 -30.55 -11.53
CA GLY A 172 11.44 -31.23 -12.66
C GLY A 172 10.49 -32.16 -13.43
N GLY A 173 9.18 -31.93 -13.30
CA GLY A 173 8.14 -32.77 -13.91
C GLY A 173 7.72 -32.28 -15.30
N THR A 174 6.63 -32.86 -15.80
CA THR A 174 6.00 -32.44 -17.06
C THR A 174 4.69 -31.72 -16.80
N ALA A 175 4.31 -30.82 -17.71
CA ALA A 175 2.96 -30.28 -17.80
C ALA A 175 2.49 -30.32 -19.25
N TYR A 176 1.26 -30.78 -19.49
CA TYR A 176 0.68 -30.86 -20.85
C TYR A 176 1.52 -31.69 -21.84
N GLY A 177 2.34 -32.62 -21.34
CA GLY A 177 3.25 -33.43 -22.16
C GLY A 177 4.57 -32.73 -22.54
N TYR A 178 4.88 -31.58 -21.94
CA TYR A 178 6.11 -30.83 -22.14
C TYR A 178 6.93 -30.78 -20.84
N THR A 179 8.25 -30.72 -20.96
CA THR A 179 9.17 -30.31 -19.88
C THR A 179 9.55 -28.84 -20.06
N PHE A 180 9.84 -28.18 -18.94
CA PHE A 180 10.09 -26.74 -18.90
C PHE A 180 11.31 -26.45 -18.05
N ALA A 181 12.20 -25.58 -18.54
CA ALA A 181 13.31 -25.06 -17.75
C ALA A 181 13.55 -23.59 -18.09
N TYR A 182 14.29 -22.89 -17.22
CA TYR A 182 14.81 -21.59 -17.60
C TYR A 182 15.92 -21.77 -18.64
N ALA A 183 15.93 -20.91 -19.66
CA ALA A 183 17.02 -20.91 -20.62
C ALA A 183 18.35 -20.65 -19.88
N PRO A 184 19.40 -21.45 -20.14
CA PRO A 184 20.75 -21.15 -19.70
C PRO A 184 21.15 -19.73 -20.13
N SER A 185 21.88 -19.03 -19.27
CA SER A 185 22.45 -17.69 -19.54
C SER A 185 23.23 -17.63 -20.85
N ASP A 186 23.89 -18.74 -21.16
CA ASP A 186 24.84 -19.01 -22.22
C ASP A 186 24.15 -19.20 -23.59
N LEU A 187 22.84 -19.47 -23.60
CA LEU A 187 21.99 -19.46 -24.80
C LEU A 187 21.53 -18.03 -25.19
N LEU A 188 21.82 -17.02 -24.36
CA LEU A 188 21.50 -15.60 -24.61
C LEU A 188 22.69 -14.80 -25.17
N GLU A 189 23.90 -15.37 -25.22
CA GLU A 189 25.10 -14.71 -25.76
C GLU A 189 25.17 -14.74 -27.31
N GLY A 190 24.17 -15.29 -27.98
CA GLY A 190 24.11 -15.41 -29.44
C GLY A 190 23.21 -14.39 -30.17
N SER A 191 22.42 -13.58 -29.46
CA SER A 191 21.71 -12.46 -30.09
C SER A 191 22.60 -11.23 -30.05
N SER A 192 23.01 -10.75 -31.23
CA SER A 192 23.76 -9.52 -31.45
C SER A 192 23.00 -8.31 -30.90
N HIS A 193 23.08 -8.11 -29.59
CA HIS A 193 22.58 -6.92 -28.93
C HIS A 193 23.55 -5.78 -29.19
N VAL A 194 23.06 -4.73 -29.84
CA VAL A 194 23.82 -3.49 -29.95
C VAL A 194 23.70 -2.78 -28.62
N TRP A 195 24.71 -2.93 -27.77
CA TRP A 195 24.79 -2.27 -26.48
C TRP A 195 25.25 -0.82 -26.66
N LYS A 196 24.45 0.13 -26.17
CA LYS A 196 24.80 1.55 -26.11
C LYS A 196 24.87 2.00 -24.66
N GLU A 197 25.88 2.78 -24.33
CA GLU A 197 25.99 3.37 -23.00
C GLU A 197 24.82 4.35 -22.77
N ILE A 198 24.22 4.27 -21.58
CA ILE A 198 23.17 5.20 -21.17
C ILE A 198 23.85 6.50 -20.74
N PRO A 199 23.54 7.67 -21.36
CA PRO A 199 24.14 8.92 -20.95
C PRO A 199 23.92 9.19 -19.45
N PRO A 200 24.94 9.63 -18.69
CA PRO A 200 24.81 9.93 -17.26
C PRO A 200 23.77 11.03 -16.94
N THR A 201 23.39 11.81 -17.95
CA THR A 201 22.33 12.83 -17.86
C THR A 201 20.93 12.22 -17.81
N SER A 202 20.73 11.01 -18.34
CA SER A 202 19.44 10.31 -18.38
C SER A 202 19.06 9.72 -17.02
N ILE A 203 20.06 9.34 -16.21
CA ILE A 203 19.87 8.79 -14.87
C ILE A 203 20.92 9.41 -13.95
N LYS A 204 20.50 10.37 -13.11
CA LYS A 204 21.38 11.12 -12.21
C LYS A 204 22.17 10.18 -11.29
N GLY A 205 23.49 10.09 -11.52
CA GLY A 205 24.41 9.30 -10.70
C GLY A 205 24.64 7.85 -11.15
N ALA A 206 24.15 7.45 -12.33
CA ALA A 206 24.35 6.12 -12.87
C ALA A 206 25.42 6.13 -13.98
N THR A 207 26.66 5.81 -13.64
CA THR A 207 27.78 5.62 -14.59
C THR A 207 28.00 4.12 -14.83
N GLY A 208 28.32 3.71 -16.07
CA GLY A 208 28.62 2.31 -16.41
C GLY A 208 27.42 1.44 -16.77
N TYR A 209 26.26 2.04 -17.08
CA TYR A 209 25.07 1.32 -17.50
C TYR A 209 24.97 1.28 -19.03
N TYR A 210 24.60 0.12 -19.59
CA TYR A 210 24.36 -0.05 -21.02
C TYR A 210 22.94 -0.51 -21.29
N ALA A 211 22.31 0.01 -22.34
CA ALA A 211 21.03 -0.46 -22.84
C ALA A 211 21.22 -1.20 -24.18
N SER A 212 20.53 -2.33 -24.32
CA SER A 212 20.41 -3.08 -25.56
C SER A 212 19.27 -2.52 -26.40
N ASP A 213 19.38 -2.66 -27.72
CA ASP A 213 18.35 -2.36 -28.72
C ASP A 213 17.04 -3.13 -28.54
N THR A 214 17.07 -4.21 -27.77
CA THR A 214 15.90 -5.02 -27.41
C THR A 214 15.37 -4.74 -25.99
N GLY A 215 15.90 -3.71 -25.32
CA GLY A 215 15.37 -3.21 -24.05
C GLY A 215 15.97 -3.84 -22.79
N PHE A 216 17.06 -4.61 -22.91
CA PHE A 216 17.84 -5.08 -21.75
C PHE A 216 18.76 -3.98 -21.22
N ILE A 217 18.99 -3.95 -19.91
CA ILE A 217 19.96 -3.03 -19.27
C ILE A 217 21.05 -3.86 -18.60
N LYS A 218 22.31 -3.61 -18.96
CA LYS A 218 23.50 -4.16 -18.33
C LYS A 218 24.01 -3.15 -17.30
N THR A 219 24.09 -3.57 -16.05
CA THR A 219 24.65 -2.78 -14.94
C THR A 219 26.17 -2.95 -14.88
N PRO A 220 26.90 -1.99 -14.28
CA PRO A 220 28.33 -2.16 -14.03
C PRO A 220 28.62 -3.39 -13.17
#